data_AF-A0A4Q3SBP9-F1
#
_entry.id   AF-A0A4Q3SBP9-F1
#
_cell.length_a   1.000
_cell.length_b   1.000
_cell.length_c   1.000
_cell.angle_alpha   90.00
_cell.angle_beta   90.00
_cell.angle_gamma   90.00
#
_symmetry.space_group_name_H-M   'P 1'
#
loop_
_entity.id
_entity.type
_entity.pdbx_description
1 polymer ?
#
loop_
_entity_poly.entity_id
_entity_poly.type
_entity_poly.pdbx_seq_one_letter_code
_entity_poly.pdbx_strand_id
1 'polypeptide(L)'
;YASNPDLEISDVYVGIAGHHIKSLQTRGDIVRQNNDEEITQKEIDQLIADQYKTYIPAGDQIIDVIAQEFTVDNFQNIPNPIGYGGVKVGANFHIITGDKNAIRNINRAVEKSDLKAKDLVLQPLASAAAVMGPEDMEAGVAIVDIGGGTTDLAVFYEGILKHTAVIPFGGENITLDIKTGLGVLKTQAEQMKVQFGSALPDEANRNAFITIPGLRGMPVKEISVTNLAKIIESRIKEIMEFVAYHLQQIGMDNRTLNGGIVLTGGGSQLTHLRQLTEYITGCSARIGYPTEHLAVGHIEELAKPTYSTCIGLILKGYSDYEHNRKQFNNGFKKVTVPKELMKTEPEVDLTEIKETPEVVDVTPRAGVKDFWTKIKDGIIDLFKEEDDRTL
;
A
#
# COMPACT_ATOMS: atom_id res chain seq x y z
N TYR A 1 -3.01 6.46 -22.66
CA TYR A 1 -2.88 7.93 -22.64
C TYR A 1 -1.40 8.31 -22.49
N ALA A 2 -0.90 9.27 -23.27
CA ALA A 2 0.49 9.74 -23.16
C ALA A 2 0.66 10.66 -21.93
N SER A 3 1.87 10.70 -21.37
CA SER A 3 2.30 11.73 -20.40
C SER A 3 1.96 13.13 -20.96
N ASN A 4 1.42 14.02 -20.12
CA ASN A 4 1.21 15.43 -20.47
C ASN A 4 2.38 16.26 -19.90
N PRO A 5 3.48 16.44 -20.66
CA PRO A 5 4.65 17.17 -20.19
C PRO A 5 4.41 18.68 -20.02
N ASP A 6 3.25 19.16 -20.49
CA ASP A 6 2.84 20.57 -20.37
C ASP A 6 1.83 20.77 -19.24
N LEU A 7 1.55 19.73 -18.44
CA LEU A 7 0.72 19.87 -17.25
C LEU A 7 1.41 20.78 -16.23
N GLU A 8 0.76 21.89 -15.93
CA GLU A 8 1.21 22.80 -14.90
C GLU A 8 0.61 22.40 -13.54
N ILE A 9 1.45 22.23 -12.53
CA ILE A 9 1.08 21.78 -11.18
C ILE A 9 1.51 22.86 -10.19
N SER A 10 0.65 23.18 -9.24
CA SER A 10 0.94 24.16 -8.17
C SER A 10 0.63 23.60 -6.79
N ASP A 11 -0.48 22.89 -6.69
CA ASP A 11 -1.03 22.36 -5.46
C ASP A 11 -0.89 20.84 -5.44
N VAL A 12 -0.39 20.29 -4.33
CA VAL A 12 -0.16 18.84 -4.17
C VAL A 12 -0.70 18.33 -2.84
N TYR A 13 -1.17 17.09 -2.84
CA TYR A 13 -1.42 16.32 -1.62
C TYR A 13 -0.19 15.47 -1.31
N VAL A 14 0.22 15.47 -0.05
CA VAL A 14 1.50 14.89 0.35
C VAL A 14 1.24 13.77 1.35
N GLY A 15 1.72 12.57 1.05
CA GLY A 15 1.65 11.45 1.97
C GLY A 15 2.63 11.63 3.14
N ILE A 16 2.20 11.28 4.34
CA ILE A 16 3.07 11.18 5.52
C ILE A 16 2.99 9.79 6.14
N ALA A 17 4.17 9.21 6.39
CA ALA A 17 4.35 8.00 7.18
C ALA A 17 5.71 8.01 7.87
N GLY A 18 5.95 7.01 8.69
CA GLY A 18 7.21 6.81 9.39
C GLY A 18 7.02 6.60 10.89
N HIS A 19 8.06 6.09 11.54
CA HIS A 19 8.08 5.80 12.98
C HIS A 19 7.78 7.01 13.90
N HIS A 20 7.75 8.23 13.34
CA HIS A 20 7.41 9.45 14.07
C HIS A 20 5.91 9.70 14.15
N ILE A 21 5.09 8.89 13.47
CA ILE A 21 3.63 8.94 13.51
C ILE A 21 3.12 8.12 14.68
N LYS A 22 2.17 8.70 15.42
CA LYS A 22 1.53 8.07 16.58
C LYS A 22 0.03 8.29 16.50
N SER A 23 -0.71 7.41 17.17
CA SER A 23 -2.15 7.53 17.34
C SER A 23 -2.51 7.55 18.82
N LEU A 24 -3.55 8.30 19.16
CA LEU A 24 -4.13 8.32 20.50
C LEU A 24 -5.64 8.48 20.40
N GLN A 25 -6.35 7.87 21.35
CA GLN A 25 -7.80 7.92 21.42
C GLN A 25 -8.24 8.98 22.43
N THR A 26 -9.18 9.84 22.06
CA THR A 26 -9.82 10.79 22.97
C THR A 26 -11.34 10.69 22.89
N ARG A 27 -12.01 11.31 23.86
CA ARG A 27 -13.45 11.52 23.84
C ARG A 27 -13.72 13.01 24.01
N GLY A 28 -14.67 13.52 23.22
CA GLY A 28 -15.12 14.90 23.31
C GLY A 28 -16.64 14.99 23.25
N ASP A 29 -17.19 16.02 23.86
CA ASP A 29 -18.62 16.33 23.79
C ASP A 29 -18.87 17.83 23.86
N ILE A 30 -20.01 18.25 23.32
CA ILE A 30 -20.54 19.61 23.39
C ILE A 30 -21.96 19.56 23.97
N VAL A 31 -22.24 20.49 24.87
CA VAL A 31 -23.59 20.75 25.37
C VAL A 31 -24.22 21.81 24.47
N ARG A 32 -25.35 21.44 23.84
CA ARG A 32 -26.06 22.26 22.88
C ARG A 32 -26.87 23.34 23.60
N GLN A 33 -26.98 24.51 22.98
CA GLN A 33 -27.71 25.65 23.55
C GLN A 33 -29.20 25.61 23.20
N ASN A 34 -29.55 25.09 22.02
CA ASN A 34 -30.92 25.03 21.54
C ASN A 34 -31.35 23.57 21.31
N ASN A 35 -32.05 22.99 22.29
CA ASN A 35 -32.35 21.56 22.32
C ASN A 35 -33.48 21.16 21.35
N ASP A 36 -34.27 22.12 20.91
CA ASP A 36 -35.39 21.91 19.98
C ASP A 36 -34.94 21.90 18.51
N GLU A 37 -33.69 22.30 18.24
CA GLU A 37 -33.10 22.27 16.90
C GLU A 37 -32.35 20.95 16.66
N GLU A 38 -32.38 20.51 15.41
CA GLU A 38 -31.59 19.35 14.97
C GLU A 38 -30.09 19.65 14.97
N ILE A 39 -29.29 18.62 15.25
CA ILE A 39 -27.83 18.72 15.21
C ILE A 39 -27.40 19.07 13.78
N THR A 40 -26.57 20.10 13.66
CA THR A 40 -26.09 20.62 12.38
C THR A 40 -24.65 20.20 12.08
N GLN A 41 -24.25 20.22 10.80
CA GLN A 41 -22.85 19.99 10.40
C GLN A 41 -21.88 20.92 11.13
N LYS A 42 -22.27 22.19 11.38
CA LYS A 42 -21.44 23.16 12.10
C LYS A 42 -21.13 22.73 13.53
N GLU A 43 -22.07 22.09 14.21
CA GLU A 43 -21.85 21.57 15.56
C GLU A 43 -20.86 20.39 15.55
N ILE A 44 -20.94 19.53 14.53
CA ILE A 44 -19.99 18.43 14.34
C ILE A 44 -18.60 18.93 13.96
N ASP A 45 -18.50 19.92 13.07
CA ASP A 45 -17.25 20.57 12.71
C ASP A 45 -16.60 21.24 13.93
N GLN A 46 -17.40 21.88 14.78
CA GLN A 46 -16.92 22.48 16.03
C GLN A 46 -16.43 21.41 17.02
N LEU A 47 -17.18 20.32 17.19
CA LEU A 47 -16.81 19.21 18.05
C LEU A 47 -15.46 18.59 17.62
N ILE A 48 -15.25 18.41 16.31
CA ILE A 48 -13.96 17.96 15.74
C ILE A 48 -12.87 19.01 15.94
N ALA A 49 -13.15 20.29 15.67
CA ALA A 49 -12.19 21.39 15.81
C ALA A 49 -11.67 21.54 17.24
N ASP A 50 -12.49 21.24 18.25
CA ASP A 50 -12.08 21.26 19.65
C ASP A 50 -11.05 20.17 19.98
N GLN A 51 -11.06 19.04 19.27
CA GLN A 51 -10.07 17.98 19.47
C GLN A 51 -8.67 18.37 18.98
N TYR A 52 -8.55 19.31 18.03
CA TYR A 52 -7.24 19.86 17.63
C TYR A 52 -6.56 20.65 18.75
N LYS A 53 -7.27 20.94 19.86
CA LYS A 53 -6.72 21.58 21.06
C LYS A 53 -6.27 20.56 22.12
N THR A 54 -6.39 19.27 21.83
CA THR A 54 -5.95 18.18 22.72
C THR A 54 -4.48 18.36 23.08
N TYR A 55 -4.16 18.15 24.36
CA TYR A 55 -2.79 18.18 24.82
C TYR A 55 -1.97 17.07 24.14
N ILE A 56 -0.86 17.47 23.53
CA ILE A 56 0.12 16.57 22.92
C ILE A 56 1.52 16.97 23.41
N PRO A 57 2.48 16.03 23.44
CA PRO A 57 3.87 16.35 23.75
C PRO A 57 4.42 17.47 22.86
N ALA A 58 5.26 18.35 23.41
CA ALA A 58 5.71 19.57 22.73
C ALA A 58 6.40 19.31 21.37
N GLY A 59 7.06 18.16 21.21
CA GLY A 59 7.72 17.74 19.98
C GLY A 59 6.77 17.30 18.86
N ASP A 60 5.53 16.96 19.18
CA ASP A 60 4.55 16.46 18.23
C ASP A 60 3.53 17.55 17.85
N GLN A 61 2.89 17.39 16.69
CA GLN A 61 1.70 18.13 16.28
C GLN A 61 0.60 17.18 15.80
N ILE A 62 -0.66 17.59 15.97
CA ILE A 62 -1.80 16.88 15.40
C ILE A 62 -1.77 17.06 13.88
N ILE A 63 -1.83 15.93 13.18
CA ILE A 63 -1.94 15.86 11.72
C ILE A 63 -3.42 15.82 11.35
N ASP A 64 -4.16 14.92 11.98
CA ASP A 64 -5.58 14.70 11.67
C ASP A 64 -6.37 14.25 12.90
N VAL A 65 -7.67 14.51 12.88
CA VAL A 65 -8.65 14.09 13.90
C VAL A 65 -9.78 13.38 13.18
N ILE A 66 -9.92 12.08 13.44
CA ILE A 66 -10.93 11.25 12.81
C ILE A 66 -11.99 10.91 13.85
N ALA A 67 -13.21 11.40 13.65
CA ALA A 67 -14.35 11.01 14.46
C ALA A 67 -14.67 9.53 14.20
N GLN A 68 -14.95 8.80 15.28
CA GLN A 68 -15.31 7.39 15.23
C GLN A 68 -16.82 7.22 15.46
N GLU A 69 -17.20 6.93 16.69
CA GLU A 69 -18.60 6.71 17.08
C GLU A 69 -19.17 7.97 17.71
N PHE A 70 -20.28 8.49 17.18
CA PHE A 70 -21.00 9.59 17.81
C PHE A 70 -21.97 9.07 18.87
N THR A 71 -22.24 9.94 19.84
CA THR A 71 -23.22 9.75 20.91
C THR A 71 -24.12 10.97 20.97
N VAL A 72 -25.43 10.76 21.09
CA VAL A 72 -26.42 11.83 21.34
C VAL A 72 -27.18 11.48 22.61
N ASP A 73 -27.01 12.30 23.64
CA ASP A 73 -27.51 12.06 25.00
C ASP A 73 -27.09 10.68 25.55
N ASN A 74 -28.04 9.73 25.63
CA ASN A 74 -27.82 8.36 26.08
C ASN A 74 -27.69 7.35 24.93
N PHE A 75 -27.93 7.76 23.70
CA PHE A 75 -27.79 6.92 22.52
C PHE A 75 -26.32 6.88 22.09
N GLN A 76 -25.81 5.66 21.91
CA GLN A 76 -24.41 5.39 21.53
C GLN A 76 -24.36 4.81 20.11
N ASN A 77 -23.15 4.78 19.54
CA ASN A 77 -22.86 4.15 18.24
C ASN A 77 -23.70 4.74 17.10
N ILE A 78 -23.85 6.07 17.08
CA ILE A 78 -24.55 6.78 16.01
C ILE A 78 -23.54 7.05 14.88
N PRO A 79 -23.74 6.55 13.66
CA PRO A 79 -22.81 6.80 12.54
C PRO A 79 -22.83 8.26 12.07
N ASN A 80 -24.02 8.85 12.00
CA ASN A 80 -24.20 10.25 11.62
C ASN A 80 -25.23 10.93 12.54
N PRO A 81 -24.82 11.85 13.43
CA PRO A 81 -25.72 12.53 14.36
C PRO A 81 -26.47 13.72 13.72
N ILE A 82 -26.14 14.12 12.49
CA ILE A 82 -26.80 15.26 11.83
C ILE A 82 -28.29 14.94 11.61
N GLY A 83 -29.16 15.89 11.97
CA GLY A 83 -30.62 15.71 11.92
C GLY A 83 -31.23 15.14 13.21
N TYR A 84 -30.42 14.68 14.18
CA TYR A 84 -30.92 14.23 15.46
C TYR A 84 -31.21 15.41 16.38
N GLY A 85 -32.26 15.32 17.21
CA GLY A 85 -32.44 16.20 18.37
C GLY A 85 -31.67 15.66 19.59
N GLY A 86 -31.27 16.56 20.49
CA GLY A 86 -30.59 16.15 21.73
C GLY A 86 -29.95 17.32 22.46
N VAL A 87 -29.64 17.13 23.74
CA VAL A 87 -29.01 18.17 24.59
C VAL A 87 -27.49 18.11 24.49
N LYS A 88 -26.92 16.93 24.32
CA LYS A 88 -25.48 16.72 24.25
C LYS A 88 -25.12 15.83 23.07
N VAL A 89 -24.17 16.27 22.27
CA VAL A 89 -23.55 15.45 21.22
C VAL A 89 -22.07 15.27 21.52
N GLY A 90 -21.56 14.07 21.37
CA GLY A 90 -20.15 13.75 21.58
C GLY A 90 -19.68 12.65 20.65
N ALA A 91 -18.39 12.36 20.67
CA ALA A 91 -17.81 11.24 19.95
C ALA A 91 -16.51 10.74 20.58
N ASN A 92 -16.13 9.53 20.19
CA ASN A 92 -14.74 9.07 20.29
C ASN A 92 -13.94 9.55 19.08
N PHE A 93 -12.67 9.89 19.29
CA PHE A 93 -11.80 10.43 18.26
C PHE A 93 -10.48 9.68 18.21
N HIS A 94 -10.09 9.32 17.00
CA HIS A 94 -8.76 8.85 16.68
C HIS A 94 -7.91 10.05 16.25
N ILE A 95 -7.00 10.48 17.11
CA ILE A 95 -6.10 11.60 16.85
C ILE A 95 -4.76 11.06 16.35
N ILE A 96 -4.36 11.52 15.17
CA ILE A 96 -3.08 11.19 14.54
C ILE A 96 -2.11 12.34 14.80
N THR A 97 -0.95 12.03 15.37
CA THR A 97 0.11 13.00 15.64
C THR A 97 1.41 12.60 14.95
N GLY A 98 2.29 13.57 14.76
CA GLY A 98 3.63 13.33 14.26
C GLY A 98 4.66 14.36 14.71
N ASP A 99 5.93 14.00 14.65
CA ASP A 99 7.04 14.90 14.97
C ASP A 99 6.98 16.19 14.13
N LYS A 100 7.00 17.34 14.81
CA LYS A 100 6.93 18.66 14.19
C LYS A 100 8.07 18.92 13.21
N ASN A 101 9.27 18.43 13.50
CA ASN A 101 10.43 18.66 12.64
C ASN A 101 10.33 17.83 11.35
N ALA A 102 9.89 16.57 11.44
CA ALA A 102 9.65 15.70 10.30
C ALA A 102 8.62 16.34 9.35
N ILE A 103 7.48 16.77 9.89
CA ILE A 103 6.44 17.43 9.09
C ILE A 103 6.94 18.74 8.47
N ARG A 104 7.65 19.58 9.24
CA ARG A 104 8.25 20.81 8.72
C ARG A 104 9.24 20.52 7.58
N ASN A 105 10.03 19.46 7.68
CA ASN A 105 10.98 19.07 6.64
C ASN A 105 10.27 18.60 5.37
N ILE A 106 9.17 17.85 5.50
CA ILE A 106 8.33 17.45 4.36
C ILE A 106 7.78 18.69 3.65
N ASN A 107 7.13 19.60 4.39
CA ASN A 107 6.56 20.83 3.81
C ASN A 107 7.64 21.68 3.14
N ARG A 108 8.81 21.83 3.79
CA ARG A 108 9.94 22.58 3.22
C ARG A 108 10.48 21.94 1.93
N ALA A 109 10.46 20.61 1.81
CA ALA A 109 10.89 19.94 0.58
C ALA A 109 9.92 20.22 -0.58
N VAL A 110 8.62 20.26 -0.31
CA VAL A 110 7.57 20.62 -1.28
C VAL A 110 7.71 22.08 -1.70
N GLU A 111 7.86 23.00 -0.73
CA GLU A 111 8.04 24.43 -1.00
C GLU A 111 9.30 24.72 -1.82
N LYS A 112 10.41 24.02 -1.53
CA LYS A 112 11.65 24.12 -2.33
C LYS A 112 11.50 23.61 -3.76
N SER A 113 10.47 22.82 -4.03
CA SER A 113 10.12 22.37 -5.37
C SER A 113 9.12 23.33 -6.04
N ASP A 114 8.92 24.52 -5.47
CA ASP A 114 8.00 25.55 -5.97
C ASP A 114 6.52 25.17 -5.95
N LEU A 115 6.17 24.13 -5.18
CA LEU A 115 4.83 23.57 -5.00
C LEU A 115 4.24 23.96 -3.63
N LYS A 116 2.92 23.85 -3.50
CA LYS A 116 2.17 24.09 -2.27
C LYS A 116 1.49 22.82 -1.80
N ALA A 117 1.79 22.39 -0.58
CA ALA A 117 1.05 21.29 0.06
C ALA A 117 -0.36 21.77 0.44
N LYS A 118 -1.39 21.12 -0.08
CA LYS A 118 -2.80 21.33 0.30
C LYS A 118 -3.18 20.58 1.56
N ASP A 119 -2.56 19.43 1.73
CA ASP A 119 -2.78 18.59 2.88
C ASP A 119 -1.63 17.62 3.10
N LEU A 120 -1.55 17.15 4.34
CA LEU A 120 -0.75 16.00 4.72
C LEU A 120 -1.70 14.85 5.02
N VAL A 121 -1.59 13.78 4.25
CA VAL A 121 -2.49 12.63 4.35
C VAL A 121 -1.71 11.44 4.87
N LEU A 122 -2.25 10.78 5.89
CA LEU A 122 -1.65 9.56 6.42
C LEU A 122 -1.64 8.48 5.32
N GLN A 123 -0.45 7.95 4.98
CA GLN A 123 -0.29 7.04 3.84
C GLN A 123 -1.21 5.81 3.86
N PRO A 124 -1.41 5.07 4.98
CA PRO A 124 -2.33 3.94 4.98
C PRO A 124 -3.78 4.33 4.67
N LEU A 125 -4.22 5.56 4.95
CA LEU A 125 -5.55 6.03 4.57
C LEU A 125 -5.64 6.37 3.08
N ALA A 126 -4.58 6.97 2.53
CA ALA A 126 -4.49 7.18 1.08
C ALA A 126 -4.49 5.84 0.34
N SER A 127 -3.63 4.90 0.75
CA SER A 127 -3.56 3.57 0.15
C SER A 127 -4.90 2.83 0.26
N ALA A 128 -5.60 2.91 1.40
CA ALA A 128 -6.94 2.33 1.57
C ALA A 128 -7.94 2.88 0.55
N ALA A 129 -7.97 4.20 0.36
CA ALA A 129 -8.87 4.83 -0.60
C ALA A 129 -8.64 4.39 -2.06
N ALA A 130 -7.49 3.80 -2.38
CA ALA A 130 -7.17 3.34 -3.73
C ALA A 130 -7.43 1.85 -3.96
N VAL A 131 -7.49 1.02 -2.92
CA VAL A 131 -7.49 -0.46 -3.05
C VAL A 131 -8.63 -1.16 -2.33
N MET A 132 -9.50 -0.39 -1.68
CA MET A 132 -10.64 -0.90 -0.92
C MET A 132 -11.95 -0.27 -1.40
N GLY A 133 -13.01 -1.08 -1.41
CA GLY A 133 -14.38 -0.64 -1.63
C GLY A 133 -15.16 -0.43 -0.32
N PRO A 134 -16.37 0.15 -0.39
CA PRO A 134 -17.26 0.29 0.77
C PRO A 134 -17.56 -1.04 1.47
N GLU A 135 -17.68 -2.13 0.70
CA GLU A 135 -17.94 -3.48 1.20
C GLU A 135 -16.80 -4.01 2.08
N ASP A 136 -15.53 -3.66 1.76
CA ASP A 136 -14.38 -4.03 2.61
C ASP A 136 -14.49 -3.33 3.97
N MET A 137 -14.87 -2.05 3.98
CA MET A 137 -15.00 -1.25 5.19
C MET A 137 -16.15 -1.73 6.09
N GLU A 138 -17.25 -2.17 5.48
CA GLU A 138 -18.40 -2.75 6.20
C GLU A 138 -18.05 -4.13 6.77
N ALA A 139 -17.36 -4.98 5.99
CA ALA A 139 -17.00 -6.34 6.40
C ALA A 139 -15.93 -6.40 7.51
N GLY A 140 -15.26 -5.27 7.79
CA GLY A 140 -14.13 -5.22 8.70
C GLY A 140 -12.86 -5.71 8.02
N VAL A 141 -11.89 -4.81 7.88
CA VAL A 141 -10.68 -5.05 7.06
C VAL A 141 -9.48 -4.35 7.66
N ALA A 142 -8.32 -4.99 7.56
CA ALA A 142 -7.04 -4.37 7.87
C ALA A 142 -6.25 -4.14 6.58
N ILE A 143 -5.77 -2.93 6.36
CA ILE A 143 -4.81 -2.64 5.29
C ILE A 143 -3.40 -2.63 5.86
N VAL A 144 -2.50 -3.32 5.16
CA VAL A 144 -1.08 -3.41 5.50
C VAL A 144 -0.28 -2.92 4.28
N ASP A 145 0.21 -1.69 4.35
CA ASP A 145 1.02 -1.06 3.31
C ASP A 145 2.51 -1.29 3.60
N ILE A 146 3.16 -2.17 2.83
CA ILE A 146 4.57 -2.51 3.00
C ILE A 146 5.41 -1.61 2.09
N GLY A 147 5.85 -0.49 2.64
CA GLY A 147 6.72 0.48 2.00
C GLY A 147 8.20 0.10 2.02
N GLY A 148 9.05 1.07 1.66
CA GLY A 148 10.50 0.91 1.69
C GLY A 148 11.06 0.88 3.13
N GLY A 149 10.74 1.89 3.92
CA GLY A 149 11.28 2.04 5.29
C GLY A 149 10.35 1.57 6.41
N THR A 150 9.05 1.49 6.15
CA THR A 150 8.02 1.16 7.14
C THR A 150 6.95 0.27 6.55
N THR A 151 6.20 -0.38 7.44
CA THR A 151 4.94 -1.04 7.13
C THR A 151 3.86 -0.34 7.93
N ASP A 152 2.85 0.19 7.25
CA ASP A 152 1.77 0.95 7.87
C ASP A 152 0.51 0.07 7.96
N LEU A 153 -0.14 0.09 9.11
CA LEU A 153 -1.37 -0.66 9.40
C LEU A 153 -2.51 0.33 9.67
N ALA A 154 -3.63 0.13 9.01
CA ALA A 154 -4.90 0.74 9.40
C ALA A 154 -6.01 -0.33 9.45
N VAL A 155 -6.85 -0.26 10.48
CA VAL A 155 -7.92 -1.24 10.70
C VAL A 155 -9.26 -0.52 10.69
N PHE A 156 -10.15 -1.00 9.82
CA PHE A 156 -11.50 -0.50 9.66
C PHE A 156 -12.49 -1.56 10.13
N TYR A 157 -13.54 -1.13 10.82
CA TYR A 157 -14.64 -2.00 11.25
C TYR A 157 -15.92 -1.18 11.34
N GLU A 158 -17.01 -1.69 10.75
CA GLU A 158 -18.30 -1.00 10.63
C GLU A 158 -18.15 0.39 10.00
N GLY A 159 -17.33 0.50 8.96
CA GLY A 159 -17.11 1.77 8.24
C GLY A 159 -16.23 2.80 8.97
N ILE A 160 -15.70 2.47 10.14
CA ILE A 160 -14.93 3.40 10.98
C ILE A 160 -13.47 2.95 11.08
N LEU A 161 -12.54 3.90 10.98
CA LEU A 161 -11.12 3.67 11.31
C LEU A 161 -10.97 3.43 12.82
N LYS A 162 -10.73 2.19 13.23
CA LYS A 162 -10.58 1.80 14.64
C LYS A 162 -9.17 1.99 15.15
N HIS A 163 -8.17 1.69 14.33
CA HIS A 163 -6.77 1.66 14.75
C HIS A 163 -5.81 2.00 13.63
N THR A 164 -4.68 2.61 13.99
CA THR A 164 -3.54 2.80 13.10
C THR A 164 -2.24 2.48 13.84
N ALA A 165 -1.28 1.90 13.13
CA ALA A 165 0.05 1.62 13.66
C ALA A 165 1.10 1.73 12.56
N VAL A 166 2.33 2.07 12.96
CA VAL A 166 3.50 2.05 12.07
C VAL A 166 4.52 1.07 12.61
N ILE A 167 4.90 0.11 11.78
CA ILE A 167 5.93 -0.88 12.06
C ILE A 167 7.22 -0.36 11.40
N PRO A 168 8.34 -0.19 12.15
CA PRO A 168 9.56 0.45 11.66
C PRO A 168 10.42 -0.48 10.79
N PHE A 169 9.76 -1.31 9.97
CA PHE A 169 10.38 -2.27 9.06
C PHE A 169 9.63 -2.26 7.73
N GLY A 170 10.38 -2.23 6.63
CA GLY A 170 9.84 -2.32 5.27
C GLY A 170 10.80 -3.07 4.34
N GLY A 171 10.61 -2.88 3.03
CA GLY A 171 11.37 -3.55 2.00
C GLY A 171 12.89 -3.30 2.04
N GLU A 172 13.35 -2.15 2.55
CA GLU A 172 14.77 -1.84 2.70
C GLU A 172 15.44 -2.69 3.77
N ASN A 173 14.72 -3.04 4.84
CA ASN A 173 15.23 -3.92 5.89
C ASN A 173 15.48 -5.33 5.32
N ILE A 174 14.57 -5.85 4.51
CA ILE A 174 14.74 -7.12 3.79
C ILE A 174 16.01 -7.06 2.93
N THR A 175 16.19 -5.99 2.17
CA THR A 175 17.38 -5.80 1.33
C THR A 175 18.67 -5.74 2.15
N LEU A 176 18.64 -5.10 3.32
CA LEU A 176 19.79 -5.04 4.23
C LEU A 176 20.13 -6.41 4.84
N ASP A 177 19.11 -7.21 5.17
CA ASP A 177 19.29 -8.57 5.68
C ASP A 177 19.88 -9.48 4.61
N ILE A 178 19.39 -9.40 3.37
CA ILE A 178 19.97 -10.11 2.21
C ILE A 178 21.43 -9.71 2.00
N LYS A 179 21.70 -8.39 1.98
CA LYS A 179 23.05 -7.86 1.84
C LYS A 179 24.00 -8.43 2.89
N THR A 180 23.58 -8.44 4.14
CA THR A 180 24.41 -8.86 5.28
C THR A 180 24.54 -10.38 5.35
N GLY A 181 23.43 -11.10 5.25
CA GLY A 181 23.38 -12.56 5.33
C GLY A 181 24.06 -13.25 4.16
N LEU A 182 24.05 -12.63 2.98
CA LEU A 182 24.68 -13.19 1.78
C LEU A 182 25.99 -12.50 1.40
N GLY A 183 26.42 -11.45 2.10
CA GLY A 183 27.67 -10.75 1.80
C GLY A 183 27.77 -10.23 0.36
N VAL A 184 26.72 -9.54 -0.10
CA VAL A 184 26.62 -8.94 -1.44
C VAL A 184 26.46 -7.42 -1.36
N LEU A 185 26.48 -6.71 -2.49
CA LEU A 185 26.19 -5.27 -2.53
C LEU A 185 24.69 -5.00 -2.30
N LYS A 186 24.33 -3.80 -1.78
CA LYS A 186 22.92 -3.40 -1.58
C LYS A 186 22.12 -3.46 -2.89
N THR A 187 22.74 -3.05 -4.01
CA THR A 187 22.11 -3.09 -5.34
C THR A 187 21.83 -4.52 -5.80
N GLN A 188 22.79 -5.44 -5.61
CA GLN A 188 22.64 -6.86 -5.92
C GLN A 188 21.57 -7.50 -5.03
N ALA A 189 21.54 -7.15 -3.74
CA ALA A 189 20.52 -7.62 -2.81
C ALA A 189 19.11 -7.19 -3.23
N GLU A 190 18.94 -5.93 -3.64
CA GLU A 190 17.64 -5.43 -4.13
C GLU A 190 17.20 -6.16 -5.40
N GLN A 191 18.11 -6.33 -6.36
CA GLN A 191 17.83 -7.05 -7.61
C GLN A 191 17.41 -8.49 -7.34
N MET A 192 18.14 -9.20 -6.45
CA MET A 192 17.76 -10.56 -6.05
C MET A 192 16.39 -10.61 -5.38
N LYS A 193 16.11 -9.68 -4.46
CA LYS A 193 14.82 -9.60 -3.77
C LYS A 193 13.68 -9.42 -4.77
N VAL A 194 13.83 -8.50 -5.73
CA VAL A 194 12.79 -8.19 -6.73
C VAL A 194 12.61 -9.33 -7.72
N GLN A 195 13.69 -9.96 -8.21
CA GLN A 195 13.61 -10.97 -9.26
C GLN A 195 13.31 -12.38 -8.75
N PHE A 196 13.83 -12.74 -7.57
CA PHE A 196 13.81 -14.12 -7.06
C PHE A 196 13.27 -14.24 -5.63
N GLY A 197 12.78 -13.14 -5.04
CA GLY A 197 12.29 -13.13 -3.67
C GLY A 197 11.03 -13.97 -3.49
N SER A 198 11.03 -14.77 -2.42
CA SER A 198 9.88 -15.55 -1.95
C SER A 198 9.80 -15.43 -0.43
N ALA A 199 8.58 -15.28 0.08
CA ALA A 199 8.28 -15.30 1.51
C ALA A 199 8.18 -16.72 2.08
N LEU A 200 8.09 -17.76 1.25
CA LEU A 200 8.05 -19.16 1.66
C LEU A 200 9.26 -19.91 1.09
N PRO A 201 10.20 -20.38 1.93
CA PRO A 201 11.36 -21.13 1.45
C PRO A 201 11.03 -22.53 0.93
N ASP A 202 9.97 -23.15 1.44
CA ASP A 202 9.57 -24.51 1.05
C ASP A 202 9.02 -24.57 -0.38
N GLU A 203 8.45 -23.46 -0.88
CA GLU A 203 8.01 -23.29 -2.27
C GLU A 203 9.16 -22.91 -3.22
N ALA A 204 10.35 -22.61 -2.69
CA ALA A 204 11.49 -22.25 -3.51
C ALA A 204 12.13 -23.49 -4.17
N ASN A 205 12.48 -23.39 -5.44
CA ASN A 205 13.21 -24.45 -6.13
C ASN A 205 14.58 -24.69 -5.48
N ARG A 206 14.73 -25.83 -4.81
CA ARG A 206 15.94 -26.21 -4.05
C ARG A 206 17.19 -26.34 -4.91
N ASN A 207 17.02 -26.60 -6.21
CA ASN A 207 18.12 -26.76 -7.15
C ASN A 207 18.42 -25.47 -7.94
N ALA A 208 17.68 -24.38 -7.68
CA ALA A 208 17.92 -23.10 -8.33
C ALA A 208 18.98 -22.28 -7.59
N PHE A 209 19.93 -21.76 -8.37
CA PHE A 209 21.00 -20.88 -7.91
C PHE A 209 21.01 -19.59 -8.71
N ILE A 210 21.32 -18.49 -8.03
CA ILE A 210 21.52 -17.16 -8.60
C ILE A 210 23.02 -16.91 -8.64
N THR A 211 23.56 -16.64 -9.82
CA THR A 211 24.98 -16.31 -10.00
C THR A 211 25.16 -14.81 -10.00
N ILE A 212 26.04 -14.32 -9.12
CA ILE A 212 26.27 -12.89 -8.93
C ILE A 212 27.74 -12.59 -9.23
N PRO A 213 28.03 -11.50 -9.96
CA PRO A 213 29.39 -11.05 -10.18
C PRO A 213 30.14 -10.82 -8.86
N GLY A 214 31.34 -11.38 -8.76
CA GLY A 214 32.26 -11.12 -7.66
C GLY A 214 32.76 -9.68 -7.67
N LEU A 215 33.18 -9.18 -6.51
CA LEU A 215 33.78 -7.85 -6.41
C LEU A 215 35.21 -7.85 -6.98
N ARG A 216 35.48 -7.00 -7.98
CA ARG A 216 36.82 -6.66 -8.49
C ARG A 216 37.85 -7.82 -8.44
N GLY A 217 37.72 -8.77 -9.36
CA GLY A 217 38.65 -9.90 -9.48
C GLY A 217 38.39 -11.06 -8.51
N MET A 218 37.38 -10.94 -7.63
CA MET A 218 36.84 -12.09 -6.90
C MET A 218 36.03 -13.00 -7.82
N PRO A 219 35.99 -14.31 -7.54
CA PRO A 219 35.14 -15.24 -8.27
C PRO A 219 33.66 -14.87 -8.13
N VAL A 220 32.86 -15.31 -9.09
CA VAL A 220 31.40 -15.24 -9.00
C VAL A 220 30.90 -15.97 -7.76
N LYS A 221 29.79 -15.50 -7.21
CA LYS A 221 29.14 -16.11 -6.06
C LYS A 221 27.83 -16.76 -6.51
N GLU A 222 27.66 -18.03 -6.15
CA GLU A 222 26.40 -18.75 -6.36
C GLU A 222 25.58 -18.73 -5.07
N ILE A 223 24.32 -18.35 -5.19
CA ILE A 223 23.39 -18.20 -4.07
C ILE A 223 22.18 -19.08 -4.32
N SER A 224 21.92 -20.02 -3.42
CA SER A 224 20.69 -20.81 -3.46
C SER A 224 19.46 -19.91 -3.26
N VAL A 225 18.45 -20.08 -4.14
CA VAL A 225 17.16 -19.37 -4.02
C VAL A 225 16.47 -19.70 -2.69
N THR A 226 16.60 -20.94 -2.19
CA THR A 226 16.08 -21.32 -0.87
C THR A 226 16.75 -20.54 0.25
N ASN A 227 18.06 -20.28 0.17
CA ASN A 227 18.75 -19.49 1.19
C ASN A 227 18.32 -18.01 1.16
N LEU A 228 18.12 -17.45 -0.03
CA LEU A 228 17.53 -16.12 -0.20
C LEU A 228 16.13 -16.05 0.45
N ALA A 229 15.27 -17.03 0.14
CA ALA A 229 13.91 -17.10 0.68
C ALA A 229 13.90 -17.19 2.22
N LYS A 230 14.82 -17.94 2.83
CA LYS A 230 14.92 -18.03 4.32
C LYS A 230 15.20 -16.68 4.97
N ILE A 231 16.09 -15.89 4.38
CA ILE A 231 16.41 -14.54 4.90
C ILE A 231 15.18 -13.63 4.77
N ILE A 232 14.50 -13.69 3.62
CA ILE A 232 13.30 -12.90 3.35
C ILE A 232 12.16 -13.28 4.30
N GLU A 233 11.86 -14.57 4.43
CA GLU A 233 10.83 -15.10 5.33
C GLU A 233 11.07 -14.60 6.75
N SER A 234 12.31 -14.66 7.26
CA SER A 234 12.61 -14.22 8.62
C SER A 234 12.18 -12.77 8.87
N ARG A 235 12.43 -11.85 7.93
CA ARG A 235 12.04 -10.44 8.09
C ARG A 235 10.54 -10.24 7.89
N ILE A 236 9.95 -10.86 6.88
CA ILE A 236 8.51 -10.72 6.64
C ILE A 236 7.71 -11.31 7.80
N LYS A 237 8.15 -12.44 8.34
CA LYS A 237 7.54 -13.06 9.51
C LYS A 237 7.50 -12.12 10.70
N GLU A 238 8.62 -11.45 11.01
CA GLU A 238 8.67 -10.45 12.07
C GLU A 238 7.70 -9.28 11.81
N ILE A 239 7.63 -8.77 10.58
CA ILE A 239 6.67 -7.71 10.21
C ILE A 239 5.23 -8.18 10.44
N MET A 240 4.88 -9.38 9.97
CA MET A 240 3.53 -9.93 10.12
C MET A 240 3.20 -10.30 11.58
N GLU A 241 4.19 -10.67 12.40
CA GLU A 241 4.02 -10.86 13.85
C GLU A 241 3.67 -9.54 14.55
N PHE A 242 4.26 -8.41 14.14
CA PHE A 242 3.83 -7.09 14.62
C PHE A 242 2.42 -6.72 14.16
N VAL A 243 2.06 -7.04 12.92
CA VAL A 243 0.67 -6.86 12.44
C VAL A 243 -0.29 -7.67 13.32
N ALA A 244 -0.03 -8.96 13.50
CA ALA A 244 -0.85 -9.84 14.33
C ALA A 244 -0.96 -9.33 15.77
N TYR A 245 0.15 -8.86 16.35
CA TYR A 245 0.16 -8.25 17.67
C TYR A 245 -0.80 -7.06 17.76
N HIS A 246 -0.75 -6.14 16.80
CA HIS A 246 -1.64 -4.97 16.80
C HIS A 246 -3.11 -5.35 16.63
N LEU A 247 -3.43 -6.30 15.75
CA LEU A 247 -4.80 -6.82 15.60
C LEU A 247 -5.31 -7.42 16.92
N GLN A 248 -4.49 -8.22 17.60
CA GLN A 248 -4.83 -8.81 18.88
C GLN A 248 -5.05 -7.75 19.98
N GLN A 249 -4.24 -6.68 20.03
CA GLN A 249 -4.38 -5.62 21.04
C GLN A 249 -5.74 -4.91 20.98
N ILE A 250 -6.33 -4.80 19.79
CA ILE A 250 -7.65 -4.17 19.60
C ILE A 250 -8.79 -5.18 19.56
N GLY A 251 -8.52 -6.45 19.86
CA GLY A 251 -9.53 -7.51 19.87
C GLY A 251 -10.09 -7.86 18.49
N MET A 252 -9.35 -7.56 17.41
CA MET A 252 -9.73 -7.89 16.05
C MET A 252 -9.07 -9.21 15.65
N ASP A 253 -9.89 -10.22 15.39
CA ASP A 253 -9.47 -11.54 14.93
C ASP A 253 -10.09 -11.88 13.57
N ASN A 254 -9.90 -13.12 13.12
CA ASN A 254 -10.43 -13.61 11.86
C ASN A 254 -11.95 -13.76 11.81
N ARG A 255 -12.66 -13.62 12.94
CA ARG A 255 -14.13 -13.62 13.00
C ARG A 255 -14.70 -12.21 12.89
N THR A 256 -13.93 -11.20 13.29
CA THR A 256 -14.32 -9.79 13.18
C THR A 256 -13.91 -9.17 11.85
N LEU A 257 -12.76 -9.57 11.31
CA LEU A 257 -12.24 -9.05 10.04
C LEU A 257 -12.69 -9.93 8.87
N ASN A 258 -13.98 -9.90 8.53
CA ASN A 258 -14.51 -10.72 7.43
C ASN A 258 -13.95 -10.29 6.06
N GLY A 259 -13.57 -9.01 5.91
CA GLY A 259 -12.82 -8.51 4.76
C GLY A 259 -11.34 -8.92 4.75
N GLY A 260 -10.83 -9.46 5.86
CA GLY A 260 -9.47 -9.96 5.99
C GLY A 260 -8.40 -8.86 5.97
N ILE A 261 -7.24 -9.20 5.42
CA ILE A 261 -6.08 -8.32 5.30
C ILE A 261 -5.83 -7.97 3.84
N VAL A 262 -5.75 -6.68 3.54
CA VAL A 262 -5.37 -6.15 2.23
C VAL A 262 -3.91 -5.71 2.26
N LEU A 263 -3.06 -6.43 1.55
CA LEU A 263 -1.63 -6.15 1.43
C LEU A 263 -1.40 -5.20 0.25
N THR A 264 -0.68 -4.11 0.46
CA THR A 264 -0.35 -3.16 -0.62
C THR A 264 1.06 -2.57 -0.44
N GLY A 265 1.42 -1.60 -1.30
CA GLY A 265 2.76 -1.03 -1.33
C GLY A 265 3.76 -1.90 -2.09
N GLY A 266 4.96 -1.37 -2.32
CA GLY A 266 5.97 -2.03 -3.14
C GLY A 266 6.39 -3.41 -2.61
N GLY A 267 6.44 -3.58 -1.29
CA GLY A 267 6.78 -4.84 -0.63
C GLY A 267 5.73 -5.94 -0.75
N SER A 268 4.47 -5.58 -1.06
CA SER A 268 3.39 -6.56 -1.22
C SER A 268 3.53 -7.46 -2.46
N GLN A 269 4.41 -7.08 -3.39
CA GLN A 269 4.68 -7.84 -4.62
C GLN A 269 5.58 -9.06 -4.41
N LEU A 270 6.07 -9.28 -3.18
CA LEU A 270 6.90 -10.42 -2.87
C LEU A 270 6.11 -11.73 -3.05
N THR A 271 6.69 -12.69 -3.77
CA THR A 271 6.07 -13.99 -4.01
C THR A 271 5.76 -14.70 -2.70
N HIS A 272 4.58 -15.33 -2.61
CA HIS A 272 4.10 -16.07 -1.44
C HIS A 272 3.84 -15.26 -0.16
N LEU A 273 3.89 -13.91 -0.22
CA LEU A 273 3.60 -13.06 0.94
C LEU A 273 2.19 -13.33 1.49
N ARG A 274 1.18 -13.41 0.61
CA ARG A 274 -0.22 -13.67 0.98
C ARG A 274 -0.35 -14.89 1.88
N GLN A 275 0.24 -16.01 1.46
CA GLN A 275 0.18 -17.27 2.19
C GLN A 275 0.86 -17.18 3.56
N LEU A 276 2.01 -16.49 3.64
CA LEU A 276 2.68 -16.27 4.92
C LEU A 276 1.86 -15.37 5.86
N THR A 277 1.22 -14.32 5.33
CA THR A 277 0.30 -13.47 6.09
C THR A 277 -0.89 -14.27 6.64
N GLU A 278 -1.52 -15.09 5.81
CA GLU A 278 -2.64 -15.97 6.22
C GLU A 278 -2.20 -16.95 7.32
N TYR A 279 -1.01 -17.55 7.18
CA TYR A 279 -0.45 -18.47 8.16
C TYR A 279 -0.18 -17.80 9.52
N ILE A 280 0.41 -16.60 9.54
CA ILE A 280 0.79 -15.91 10.78
C ILE A 280 -0.41 -15.30 11.48
N THR A 281 -1.31 -14.68 10.72
CA THR A 281 -2.42 -13.88 11.29
C THR A 281 -3.70 -14.69 11.47
N GLY A 282 -3.84 -15.83 10.79
CA GLY A 282 -5.07 -16.61 10.73
C GLY A 282 -6.23 -15.95 9.99
N CYS A 283 -6.02 -14.75 9.43
CA CYS A 283 -6.99 -14.00 8.64
C CYS A 283 -6.79 -14.29 7.16
N SER A 284 -7.86 -14.25 6.36
CA SER A 284 -7.74 -14.27 4.90
C SER A 284 -6.96 -13.04 4.42
N ALA A 285 -6.15 -13.18 3.37
CA ALA A 285 -5.41 -12.06 2.82
C ALA A 285 -5.52 -11.96 1.30
N ARG A 286 -5.44 -10.75 0.77
CA ARG A 286 -5.35 -10.47 -0.67
C ARG A 286 -4.39 -9.33 -0.95
N ILE A 287 -3.86 -9.28 -2.17
CA ILE A 287 -3.11 -8.12 -2.64
C ILE A 287 -4.12 -7.06 -3.12
N GLY A 288 -3.98 -5.84 -2.63
CA GLY A 288 -4.76 -4.67 -3.04
C GLY A 288 -4.11 -3.99 -4.24
N TYR A 289 -4.80 -4.03 -5.38
CA TYR A 289 -4.41 -3.37 -6.62
C TYR A 289 -5.24 -2.11 -6.84
N PRO A 290 -4.64 -0.97 -7.20
CA PRO A 290 -5.37 0.29 -7.38
C PRO A 290 -6.02 0.40 -8.78
N THR A 291 -6.61 -0.68 -9.28
CA THR A 291 -7.07 -0.78 -10.68
C THR A 291 -8.41 -0.12 -10.95
N GLU A 292 -9.31 -0.09 -9.97
CA GLU A 292 -10.69 0.41 -10.14
C GLU A 292 -10.75 1.90 -10.48
N HIS A 293 -9.72 2.66 -10.09
CA HIS A 293 -9.65 4.09 -10.31
C HIS A 293 -8.87 4.48 -11.57
N LEU A 294 -8.41 3.50 -12.36
CA LEU A 294 -7.63 3.73 -13.56
C LEU A 294 -8.49 3.63 -14.81
N ALA A 295 -8.37 4.64 -15.68
CA ALA A 295 -9.06 4.66 -16.97
C ALA A 295 -8.55 3.55 -17.91
N VAL A 296 -9.38 3.16 -18.89
CA VAL A 296 -8.97 2.23 -19.95
C VAL A 296 -7.75 2.78 -20.70
N GLY A 297 -6.73 1.94 -20.93
CA GLY A 297 -5.50 2.34 -21.58
C GLY A 297 -4.57 3.21 -20.71
N HIS A 298 -4.66 3.05 -19.38
CA HIS A 298 -3.65 3.54 -18.43
C HIS A 298 -2.29 2.86 -18.65
N ILE A 299 -1.26 3.44 -18.04
CA ILE A 299 0.08 2.83 -18.03
C ILE A 299 0.03 1.65 -17.06
N GLU A 300 0.32 0.43 -17.52
CA GLU A 300 0.21 -0.81 -16.72
C GLU A 300 0.95 -0.74 -15.38
N GLU A 301 2.07 -0.01 -15.33
CA GLU A 301 2.85 0.21 -14.12
C GLU A 301 2.01 0.81 -12.96
N LEU A 302 1.03 1.67 -13.27
CA LEU A 302 0.15 2.30 -12.28
C LEU A 302 -0.81 1.32 -11.61
N ALA A 303 -1.08 0.17 -12.24
CA ALA A 303 -1.92 -0.89 -11.65
C ALA A 303 -1.19 -1.67 -10.56
N LYS A 304 0.12 -1.46 -10.36
CA LYS A 304 0.89 -2.15 -9.33
C LYS A 304 0.62 -1.55 -7.94
N PRO A 305 0.62 -2.37 -6.87
CA PRO A 305 0.44 -1.91 -5.49
C PRO A 305 1.42 -0.82 -5.03
N THR A 306 2.58 -0.69 -5.69
CA THR A 306 3.55 0.39 -5.45
C THR A 306 2.93 1.80 -5.60
N TYR A 307 1.89 1.94 -6.43
CA TYR A 307 1.26 3.23 -6.74
C TYR A 307 -0.01 3.53 -5.93
N SER A 308 -0.44 2.61 -5.05
CA SER A 308 -1.67 2.75 -4.27
C SER A 308 -1.71 4.06 -3.49
N THR A 309 -0.64 4.42 -2.79
CA THR A 309 -0.60 5.68 -2.03
C THR A 309 -0.72 6.90 -2.94
N CYS A 310 -0.01 6.93 -4.07
CA CYS A 310 -0.06 8.07 -4.99
C CYS A 310 -1.45 8.24 -5.60
N ILE A 311 -2.08 7.15 -6.02
CA ILE A 311 -3.45 7.16 -6.55
C ILE A 311 -4.43 7.60 -5.46
N GLY A 312 -4.27 7.09 -4.24
CA GLY A 312 -5.06 7.48 -3.08
C GLY A 312 -4.99 8.97 -2.74
N LEU A 313 -3.79 9.56 -2.82
CA LEU A 313 -3.59 11.00 -2.63
C LEU A 313 -4.32 11.83 -3.71
N ILE A 314 -4.34 11.36 -4.95
CA ILE A 314 -5.07 12.00 -6.05
C ILE A 314 -6.58 11.90 -5.79
N LEU A 315 -7.08 10.73 -5.38
CA LEU A 315 -8.50 10.53 -5.04
C LEU A 315 -8.95 11.42 -3.88
N LYS A 316 -8.09 11.59 -2.86
CA LYS A 316 -8.33 12.53 -1.77
C LYS A 316 -8.44 13.97 -2.30
N GLY A 317 -7.51 14.38 -3.16
CA GLY A 317 -7.54 15.71 -3.77
C GLY A 317 -8.77 15.95 -4.64
N TYR A 318 -9.17 14.94 -5.42
CA TYR A 318 -10.39 14.95 -6.23
C TYR A 318 -11.64 15.10 -5.37
N SER A 319 -11.75 14.31 -4.29
CA SER A 319 -12.86 14.42 -3.33
C SER A 319 -12.95 15.80 -2.69
N ASP A 320 -11.83 16.37 -2.26
CA ASP A 320 -11.82 17.69 -1.63
C ASP A 320 -12.18 18.82 -2.62
N TYR A 321 -11.85 18.64 -3.91
CA TYR A 321 -12.23 19.53 -5.00
C TYR A 321 -13.74 19.46 -5.30
N GLU A 322 -14.28 18.27 -5.57
CA GLU A 322 -15.70 18.05 -5.90
C GLU A 322 -16.64 18.57 -4.81
N HIS A 323 -16.26 18.39 -3.54
CA HIS A 323 -17.07 18.81 -2.39
C HIS A 323 -16.77 20.23 -1.91
N ASN A 324 -15.96 21.01 -2.64
CA ASN A 324 -15.54 22.37 -2.26
C ASN A 324 -14.98 22.48 -0.83
N ARG A 325 -14.31 21.44 -0.33
CA ARG A 325 -13.76 21.40 1.04
C ARG A 325 -12.49 22.23 1.18
N LYS A 326 -11.76 22.45 0.07
CA LYS A 326 -10.53 23.24 0.03
C LYS A 326 -10.52 24.20 -1.15
N GLN A 327 -9.90 25.36 -0.95
CA GLN A 327 -9.65 26.32 -2.01
C GLN A 327 -8.38 25.96 -2.78
N PHE A 328 -8.49 25.84 -4.09
CA PHE A 328 -7.38 25.57 -4.99
C PHE A 328 -6.89 26.88 -5.63
N ASN A 329 -5.58 27.01 -5.82
CA ASN A 329 -5.02 28.20 -6.45
C ASN A 329 -5.16 28.08 -7.97
N ASN A 330 -5.55 29.17 -8.63
CA ASN A 330 -5.62 29.22 -10.10
C ASN A 330 -4.27 29.50 -10.78
N GLY A 331 -3.19 29.66 -10.00
CA GLY A 331 -1.84 29.78 -10.53
C GLY A 331 -1.22 28.40 -10.65
N PHE A 332 -0.83 28.01 -11.86
CA PHE A 332 -0.18 26.73 -12.15
C PHE A 332 1.29 26.97 -12.54
N LYS A 333 2.16 25.97 -12.38
CA LYS A 333 3.57 26.05 -12.80
C LYS A 333 4.01 24.77 -13.53
N LYS A 334 4.81 24.90 -14.57
CA LYS A 334 5.36 23.73 -15.27
C LYS A 334 6.36 22.99 -14.37
N VAL A 335 6.09 21.72 -14.05
CA VAL A 335 7.00 20.87 -13.27
C VAL A 335 7.82 20.02 -14.23
N THR A 336 9.12 20.31 -14.34
CA THR A 336 10.07 19.46 -15.08
C THR A 336 10.72 18.46 -14.14
N VAL A 337 10.48 17.17 -14.35
CA VAL A 337 11.21 16.09 -13.68
C VAL A 337 12.65 16.06 -14.23
N PRO A 338 13.69 16.23 -13.39
CA PRO A 338 15.08 16.11 -13.82
C PRO A 338 15.34 14.76 -14.51
N LYS A 339 16.07 14.78 -15.64
CA LYS A 339 16.37 13.58 -16.42
C LYS A 339 17.08 12.49 -15.61
N GLU A 340 17.86 12.86 -14.60
CA GLU A 340 18.56 11.94 -13.70
C GLU A 340 17.61 11.10 -12.82
N LEU A 341 16.37 11.56 -12.60
CA LEU A 341 15.36 10.86 -11.81
C LEU A 341 14.46 9.97 -12.67
N MET A 342 14.50 10.12 -13.99
CA MET A 342 13.84 9.22 -14.93
C MET A 342 14.74 7.98 -15.08
N LYS A 343 14.50 6.94 -14.26
CA LYS A 343 15.21 5.67 -14.40
C LYS A 343 15.04 5.13 -15.82
N THR A 344 16.13 5.04 -16.57
CA THR A 344 16.23 4.11 -17.70
C THR A 344 16.32 2.70 -17.11
N GLU A 345 15.43 1.82 -17.53
CA GLU A 345 15.57 0.40 -17.23
C GLU A 345 16.94 -0.08 -17.73
N PRO A 346 17.75 -0.76 -16.91
CA PRO A 346 18.93 -1.40 -17.43
C PRO A 346 18.50 -2.57 -18.32
N GLU A 347 18.81 -2.51 -19.62
CA GLU A 347 18.86 -3.69 -20.48
C GLU A 347 19.80 -4.71 -19.81
N VAL A 348 19.23 -5.81 -19.34
CA VAL A 348 20.02 -6.95 -18.87
C VAL A 348 20.35 -7.77 -20.11
N ASP A 349 21.64 -7.81 -20.45
CA ASP A 349 22.19 -8.70 -21.47
C ASP A 349 22.01 -10.16 -21.00
N LEU A 350 21.10 -10.89 -21.65
CA LEU A 350 20.72 -12.27 -21.29
C LEU A 350 21.71 -13.33 -21.81
N THR A 351 22.88 -12.95 -22.33
CA THR A 351 23.86 -13.94 -22.80
C THR A 351 24.67 -14.52 -21.64
N GLU A 352 24.20 -15.62 -21.08
CA GLU A 352 24.95 -16.86 -20.81
C GLU A 352 24.16 -17.76 -19.83
N ILE A 353 23.06 -18.34 -20.31
CA ILE A 353 22.62 -19.64 -19.79
C ILE A 353 23.52 -20.67 -20.48
N LYS A 354 24.55 -21.16 -19.80
CA LYS A 354 25.37 -22.29 -20.30
C LYS A 354 24.56 -23.58 -20.15
N GLU A 355 23.77 -23.90 -21.17
CA GLU A 355 23.40 -25.28 -21.45
C GLU A 355 24.65 -26.02 -21.92
N THR A 356 25.01 -27.10 -21.24
CA THR A 356 26.05 -28.03 -21.72
C THR A 356 25.38 -29.04 -22.65
N PRO A 357 25.72 -29.13 -23.94
CA PRO A 357 25.16 -30.13 -24.83
C PRO A 357 26.06 -31.37 -24.87
N GLU A 358 25.55 -32.51 -24.43
CA GLU A 358 26.05 -33.81 -24.89
C GLU A 358 25.60 -34.00 -26.35
N VAL A 359 26.56 -34.22 -27.24
CA VAL A 359 26.35 -34.39 -28.68
C VAL A 359 25.97 -35.85 -28.96
N VAL A 360 24.79 -36.06 -29.55
CA VAL A 360 24.47 -37.32 -30.25
C VAL A 360 24.18 -36.98 -31.71
N ASP A 361 25.03 -37.50 -32.59
CA ASP A 361 24.97 -37.32 -34.05
C ASP A 361 23.73 -37.98 -34.66
N VAL A 362 22.92 -37.22 -35.41
CA VAL A 362 22.00 -37.77 -36.43
C VAL A 362 21.89 -36.84 -37.64
N THR A 363 22.00 -37.44 -38.82
CA THR A 363 22.00 -36.87 -40.20
C THR A 363 20.78 -36.01 -40.60
N PRO A 364 20.89 -35.16 -41.64
CA PRO A 364 20.00 -34.01 -41.85
C PRO A 364 18.80 -34.28 -42.76
N ARG A 365 17.61 -33.69 -42.48
CA ARG A 365 16.61 -33.28 -43.48
C ARG A 365 15.46 -32.38 -42.96
N ALA A 366 15.23 -31.29 -43.72
CA ALA A 366 13.99 -30.55 -44.02
C ALA A 366 13.23 -29.73 -42.93
N GLY A 367 13.45 -28.41 -42.94
CA GLY A 367 12.43 -27.33 -43.05
C GLY A 367 11.30 -27.16 -42.01
N VAL A 368 11.52 -26.31 -41.00
CA VAL A 368 10.54 -25.91 -39.96
C VAL A 368 9.55 -24.83 -40.45
N LYS A 369 8.64 -25.17 -41.36
CA LYS A 369 7.45 -24.34 -41.66
C LYS A 369 6.10 -25.01 -41.35
N ASP A 370 6.08 -26.32 -41.10
CA ASP A 370 4.84 -27.10 -40.88
C ASP A 370 4.38 -27.22 -39.41
N PHE A 371 5.14 -26.67 -38.45
CA PHE A 371 4.83 -26.81 -37.01
C PHE A 371 3.92 -25.69 -36.47
N TRP A 372 4.06 -24.47 -36.98
CA TRP A 372 3.30 -23.30 -36.50
C TRP A 372 1.85 -23.24 -37.01
N THR A 373 1.55 -23.93 -38.11
CA THR A 373 0.19 -24.05 -38.65
C THR A 373 -0.66 -25.05 -37.85
N LYS A 374 -0.07 -26.12 -37.31
CA LYS A 374 -0.81 -27.12 -36.50
C LYS A 374 -1.13 -26.68 -35.06
N ILE A 375 -0.38 -25.73 -34.50
CA ILE A 375 -0.64 -25.21 -33.14
C ILE A 375 -1.79 -24.19 -33.14
N LYS A 376 -2.00 -23.50 -34.25
CA LYS A 376 -3.04 -22.46 -34.37
C LYS A 376 -4.46 -23.05 -34.52
N ASP A 377 -4.56 -24.26 -35.07
CA ASP A 377 -5.84 -24.94 -35.27
C ASP A 377 -6.31 -25.73 -34.03
N GLY A 378 -5.44 -25.95 -33.03
CA GLY A 378 -5.77 -26.73 -31.82
C GLY A 378 -6.33 -25.94 -30.63
N ILE A 379 -6.30 -24.60 -30.67
CA ILE A 379 -6.75 -23.73 -29.57
C ILE A 379 -8.16 -23.14 -29.83
N ILE A 380 -8.69 -23.31 -31.05
CA ILE A 380 -10.03 -22.83 -31.43
C ILE A 380 -11.16 -23.82 -31.09
N ASP A 381 -10.82 -25.07 -30.75
CA ASP A 381 -11.81 -26.12 -30.43
C ASP A 381 -12.05 -26.34 -28.91
N LEU A 382 -11.52 -25.48 -28.03
CA LEU A 382 -11.76 -25.56 -26.57
C LEU A 382 -12.83 -24.58 -26.05
N PHE A 383 -13.51 -23.85 -26.94
CA PHE A 383 -14.63 -22.96 -26.63
C PHE A 383 -15.75 -23.08 -27.66
N LYS A 384 -16.46 -24.20 -27.65
CA LYS A 384 -17.86 -24.29 -28.14
C LYS A 384 -18.67 -25.22 -27.24
N GLU A 385 -19.82 -24.71 -26.84
CA GLU A 385 -20.81 -25.25 -25.90
C GLU A 385 -21.30 -26.65 -26.29
N GLU A 386 -21.40 -27.56 -25.32
CA GLU A 386 -22.36 -28.67 -25.36
C GLU A 386 -23.68 -28.15 -24.81
N ASP A 387 -24.61 -27.84 -25.72
CA ASP A 387 -26.04 -27.81 -25.43
C ASP A 387 -26.77 -28.68 -26.45
N ASP A 388 -27.72 -29.45 -25.92
CA ASP A 388 -28.83 -30.18 -26.56
C ASP A 388 -28.59 -31.49 -27.37
N ARG A 389 -29.01 -32.59 -26.69
CA ARG A 389 -30.11 -33.53 -27.04
C ARG A 389 -30.00 -34.51 -28.22
N THR A 390 -30.47 -35.73 -27.88
CA THR A 390 -31.22 -36.73 -28.70
C THR A 390 -30.43 -37.46 -29.79
N LEU A 391 -30.48 -38.78 -29.96
CA LEU A 391 -31.49 -39.82 -29.70
C LEU A 391 -30.77 -41.17 -29.50
#